data_AF-A0A067TWC3-F1
#
_entry.id   AF-A0A067TWC3-F1
#
_cell.length_a   1.000
_cell.length_b   1.000
_cell.length_c   1.000
_cell.angle_alpha   90.00
_cell.angle_beta   90.00
_cell.angle_gamma   90.00
#
_symmetry.space_group_name_H-M   'P 1'
#
loop_
_entity.id
_entity.type
_entity.pdbx_description
1 polymer ?
#
loop_
_entity_poly.entity_id
_entity_poly.type
_entity_poly.pdbx_seq_one_letter_code
_entity_poly.pdbx_strand_id
1 'polypeptide(L)'
;MGPDCPHWVYTPFHTICTGGHYIASATIQDTMIRLIHTFMLDSYISNTNHTPTRILLCWLASLYYQGLVKKKYKRYEVTHAHLFDFESFASVLDLMAFCNLIIFINVLDFQTYMFNKYIAVNDIKHLSQERLAAIEAFDHNTVPPKDRMRYQNARGQAYALIDWLFKSVDIIDLDTNQPVEDPCTSLWIPYIAQQASALLVYKNKAEQDKLKGAKGCTPATLKRQILLCFQGSYLEEPVNAAIEAECEVFTFLEPHRYKATRRNDLKSALHEFILSFYI
;
A
#
# COMPACT_ATOMS: atom_id res chain seq x y z
N MET A 1 13.58 -15.79 -8.48
CA MET A 1 13.15 -16.04 -7.09
C MET A 1 11.88 -15.23 -6.87
N GLY A 2 10.86 -15.80 -6.21
CA GLY A 2 9.67 -15.04 -5.84
C GLY A 2 9.97 -13.98 -4.77
N PRO A 3 9.03 -13.05 -4.51
CA PRO A 3 9.15 -12.14 -3.38
C PRO A 3 9.35 -12.90 -2.08
N ASP A 4 10.11 -12.30 -1.15
CA ASP A 4 10.39 -12.86 0.18
C ASP A 4 11.08 -14.23 0.23
N CYS A 5 11.61 -14.73 -0.90
CA CYS A 5 12.30 -16.02 -0.94
C CYS A 5 13.68 -15.94 -0.24
N PRO A 6 13.88 -16.60 0.92
CA PRO A 6 15.18 -16.65 1.57
C PRO A 6 16.15 -17.42 0.68
N HIS A 7 17.34 -16.86 0.46
CA HIS A 7 18.33 -17.47 -0.41
C HIS A 7 19.75 -17.21 0.11
N TRP A 8 20.65 -18.11 -0.28
CA TRP A 8 22.06 -18.08 0.06
C TRP A 8 22.84 -18.19 -1.24
N VAL A 9 23.88 -17.39 -1.39
CA VAL A 9 24.71 -17.39 -2.61
C VAL A 9 26.09 -17.88 -2.24
N TYR A 10 26.53 -18.95 -2.92
CA TYR A 10 27.89 -19.49 -2.80
C TYR A 10 28.58 -19.43 -4.17
N THR A 11 29.79 -18.88 -4.21
CA THR A 11 30.55 -18.65 -5.45
C THR A 11 31.85 -19.45 -5.40
N PRO A 12 31.86 -20.72 -5.87
CA PRO A 12 33.02 -21.62 -5.75
C PRO A 12 34.18 -21.29 -6.70
N PHE A 13 33.93 -20.54 -7.77
CA PHE A 13 34.92 -20.14 -8.77
C PHE A 13 34.71 -18.67 -9.15
N HIS A 14 35.73 -18.05 -9.76
CA HIS A 14 35.62 -16.68 -10.25
C HIS A 14 34.51 -16.56 -11.30
N THR A 15 33.44 -15.83 -10.96
CA THR A 15 32.24 -15.69 -11.79
C THR A 15 31.80 -14.23 -11.82
N ILE A 16 31.33 -13.78 -12.99
CA ILE A 16 30.62 -12.51 -13.15
C ILE A 16 29.14 -12.83 -13.36
N CYS A 17 28.28 -12.28 -12.51
CA CYS A 17 26.83 -12.46 -12.58
C CYS A 17 26.13 -11.13 -12.90
N THR A 18 25.06 -11.19 -13.68
CA THR A 18 24.13 -10.07 -13.91
C THR A 18 22.77 -10.44 -13.34
N GLY A 19 22.13 -9.52 -12.62
CA GLY A 19 20.82 -9.73 -12.01
C GLY A 19 20.01 -8.45 -11.92
N GLY A 20 18.72 -8.58 -11.65
CA GLY A 20 17.79 -7.47 -11.48
C GLY A 20 16.58 -7.86 -10.66
N HIS A 21 15.84 -6.85 -10.18
CA HIS A 21 14.60 -7.02 -9.45
C HIS A 21 13.46 -6.41 -10.28
N TYR A 22 12.29 -7.05 -10.25
CA TYR A 22 11.07 -6.55 -10.89
C TYR A 22 9.86 -6.79 -10.00
N ILE A 23 8.79 -6.03 -10.24
CA ILE A 23 7.49 -6.20 -9.59
C ILE A 23 6.55 -6.86 -10.60
N ALA A 24 5.86 -7.91 -10.19
CA ALA A 24 4.85 -8.59 -10.99
C ALA A 24 3.47 -8.44 -10.34
N SER A 25 2.45 -8.17 -11.16
CA SER A 25 1.06 -8.07 -10.72
C SER A 25 0.57 -9.33 -10.00
N ALA A 26 0.99 -10.50 -10.49
CA ALA A 26 0.59 -11.82 -9.96
C ALA A 26 1.18 -12.15 -8.58
N THR A 27 2.14 -11.38 -8.07
CA THR A 27 2.76 -11.59 -6.75
C THR A 27 2.72 -10.32 -5.93
N ILE A 28 1.73 -9.46 -6.16
CA ILE A 28 1.69 -8.12 -5.59
C ILE A 28 1.35 -8.15 -4.09
N GLN A 29 0.55 -9.13 -3.64
CA GLN A 29 0.29 -9.37 -2.23
C GLN A 29 1.59 -9.70 -1.48
N ASP A 30 2.39 -10.64 -1.99
CA ASP A 30 3.69 -10.99 -1.39
C ASP A 30 4.67 -9.80 -1.45
N THR A 31 4.64 -9.04 -2.54
CA THR A 31 5.45 -7.82 -2.69
C THR A 31 5.09 -6.78 -1.63
N MET A 32 3.80 -6.56 -1.38
CA MET A 32 3.32 -5.65 -0.34
C MET A 32 3.80 -6.09 1.05
N ILE A 33 3.59 -7.36 1.40
CA ILE A 33 4.02 -7.94 2.68
C ILE A 33 5.54 -7.75 2.84
N ARG A 34 6.33 -8.06 1.81
CA ARG A 34 7.79 -7.87 1.85
C ARG A 34 8.21 -6.41 2.02
N LEU A 35 7.53 -5.47 1.37
CA LEU A 35 7.80 -4.05 1.53
C LEU A 35 7.50 -3.55 2.93
N ILE A 36 6.45 -4.08 3.57
CA ILE A 36 6.13 -3.83 4.97
C ILE A 36 7.21 -4.39 5.88
N HIS A 37 7.58 -5.68 5.74
CA HIS A 37 8.66 -6.28 6.53
C HIS A 37 9.98 -5.53 6.42
N THR A 38 10.37 -5.17 5.19
CA THR A 38 11.61 -4.43 4.94
C THR A 38 11.56 -3.02 5.56
N PHE A 39 10.39 -2.38 5.59
CA PHE A 39 10.22 -1.09 6.26
C PHE A 39 10.28 -1.21 7.79
N MET A 40 9.59 -2.21 8.36
CA MET A 40 9.49 -2.40 9.80
C MET A 40 10.80 -2.85 10.44
N LEU A 41 11.59 -3.67 9.74
CA LEU A 41 12.80 -4.29 10.26
C LEU A 41 14.09 -3.82 9.55
N ASP A 42 14.01 -2.98 8.52
CA ASP A 42 15.15 -2.30 7.86
C ASP A 42 16.38 -3.24 7.67
N SER A 43 17.49 -2.87 8.32
CA SER A 43 18.80 -3.52 8.25
C SER A 43 18.85 -4.91 8.88
N TYR A 44 17.81 -5.32 9.61
CA TYR A 44 17.69 -6.68 10.13
C TYR A 44 17.40 -7.71 9.02
N ILE A 45 16.61 -7.34 8.00
CA ILE A 45 16.24 -8.26 6.89
C ILE A 45 17.02 -7.96 5.61
N SER A 46 17.33 -6.68 5.34
CA SER A 46 17.94 -6.27 4.08
C SER A 46 19.07 -5.29 4.32
N ASN A 47 20.20 -5.47 3.64
CA ASN A 47 21.29 -4.50 3.63
C ASN A 47 21.07 -3.34 2.65
N THR A 48 19.95 -3.34 1.91
CA THR A 48 19.63 -2.35 0.88
C THR A 48 18.20 -1.84 1.02
N ASN A 49 18.04 -0.54 0.80
CA ASN A 49 16.75 0.10 0.59
C ASN A 49 16.70 0.61 -0.85
N HIS A 50 15.71 0.16 -1.61
CA HIS A 50 15.50 0.58 -2.99
C HIS A 50 14.52 1.76 -3.04
N THR A 51 15.01 2.97 -2.76
CA THR A 51 14.21 4.21 -2.81
C THR A 51 13.38 4.37 -4.10
N PRO A 52 13.91 4.04 -5.31
CA PRO A 52 13.13 4.15 -6.55
C PRO A 52 11.86 3.29 -6.61
N THR A 53 11.74 2.25 -5.77
CA THR A 53 10.57 1.35 -5.74
C THR A 53 9.26 2.10 -5.53
N ARG A 54 9.25 3.17 -4.72
CA ARG A 54 8.03 3.96 -4.49
C ARG A 54 7.58 4.69 -5.76
N ILE A 55 8.52 5.25 -6.52
CA ILE A 55 8.25 5.89 -7.81
C ILE A 55 7.71 4.86 -8.80
N LEU A 56 8.29 3.65 -8.83
CA LEU A 56 7.81 2.56 -9.66
C LEU A 56 6.36 2.15 -9.30
N LEU A 57 6.03 2.08 -8.00
CA LEU A 57 4.66 1.81 -7.55
C LEU A 57 3.68 2.90 -8.02
N CYS A 58 4.05 4.18 -7.98
CA CYS A 58 3.23 5.25 -8.54
C CYS A 58 3.02 5.09 -10.06
N TRP A 59 4.04 4.64 -10.79
CA TRP A 59 3.91 4.37 -12.21
C TRP A 59 3.00 3.18 -12.49
N LEU A 60 3.07 2.13 -11.68
CA LEU A 60 2.13 1.00 -11.76
C LEU A 60 0.69 1.45 -11.47
N ALA A 61 0.47 2.33 -10.48
CA ALA A 61 -0.85 2.88 -10.21
C ALA A 61 -1.40 3.65 -11.42
N SER A 62 -0.53 4.45 -12.07
CA SER A 62 -0.88 5.13 -13.31
C SER A 62 -1.13 4.16 -14.47
N LEU A 63 -0.33 3.10 -14.61
CA LEU A 63 -0.52 2.05 -15.61
C LEU A 63 -1.91 1.42 -15.46
N TYR A 64 -2.25 0.96 -14.25
CA TYR A 64 -3.53 0.31 -13.98
C TYR A 64 -4.70 1.28 -14.15
N TYR A 65 -4.59 2.52 -13.67
CA TYR A 65 -5.62 3.53 -13.86
C TYR A 65 -5.87 3.80 -15.35
N GLN A 66 -4.81 3.99 -16.14
CA GLN A 66 -4.94 4.25 -17.57
C GLN A 66 -5.51 3.02 -18.32
N GLY A 67 -5.09 1.82 -17.94
CA GLY A 67 -5.53 0.58 -18.59
C GLY A 67 -6.95 0.16 -18.23
N LEU A 68 -7.30 0.19 -16.95
CA LEU A 68 -8.57 -0.33 -16.43
C LEU A 68 -9.66 0.74 -16.46
N VAL A 69 -9.38 1.92 -15.90
CA VAL A 69 -10.36 3.00 -15.75
C VAL A 69 -10.53 3.77 -17.06
N LYS A 70 -9.42 4.21 -17.67
CA LYS A 70 -9.46 4.99 -18.92
C LYS A 70 -9.52 4.14 -20.19
N LYS A 71 -9.39 2.81 -20.08
CA LYS A 71 -9.37 1.87 -21.21
C LYS A 71 -8.38 2.27 -22.32
N LYS A 72 -7.22 2.83 -21.92
CA LYS A 72 -6.23 3.41 -22.84
C LYS A 72 -5.55 2.37 -23.73
N TYR A 73 -5.29 1.18 -23.19
CA TYR A 73 -4.50 0.14 -23.86
C TYR A 73 -5.39 -0.89 -24.55
N LYS A 74 -5.08 -1.18 -25.81
CA LYS A 74 -5.79 -2.19 -26.60
C LYS A 74 -5.28 -3.60 -26.28
N ARG A 75 -6.12 -4.62 -26.43
CA ARG A 75 -5.81 -6.02 -26.04
C ARG A 75 -4.55 -6.60 -26.68
N TYR A 76 -4.17 -6.14 -27.87
CA TYR A 76 -2.99 -6.62 -28.59
C TYR A 76 -1.69 -5.92 -28.19
N GLU A 77 -1.76 -4.86 -27.38
CA GLU A 77 -0.57 -4.15 -26.91
C GLU A 77 0.09 -4.93 -25.77
N VAL A 78 1.42 -5.01 -25.76
CA VAL A 78 2.19 -5.66 -24.68
C VAL A 78 1.83 -5.05 -23.31
N THR A 79 1.57 -3.74 -23.27
CA THR A 79 1.13 -3.03 -22.07
C THR A 79 -0.16 -3.60 -21.47
N HIS A 80 -1.06 -4.11 -22.30
CA HIS A 80 -2.32 -4.71 -21.85
C HIS A 80 -2.09 -6.03 -21.09
N ALA A 81 -1.04 -6.78 -21.43
CA ALA A 81 -0.70 -8.05 -20.77
C ALA A 81 -0.25 -7.86 -19.31
N HIS A 82 0.05 -6.63 -18.88
CA HIS A 82 0.39 -6.31 -17.50
C HIS A 82 -0.83 -5.92 -16.64
N LEU A 83 -2.01 -5.78 -17.25
CA LEU A 83 -3.25 -5.49 -16.54
C LEU A 83 -3.83 -6.75 -15.91
N PHE A 84 -4.57 -6.57 -14.82
CA PHE A 84 -5.34 -7.63 -14.18
C PHE A 84 -6.50 -8.10 -15.07
N ASP A 85 -6.73 -9.42 -15.09
CA ASP A 85 -7.76 -10.09 -15.90
C ASP A 85 -9.11 -10.22 -15.19
N PHE A 86 -9.11 -10.27 -13.85
CA PHE A 86 -10.28 -10.41 -12.95
C PHE A 86 -11.13 -11.66 -13.21
N GLU A 87 -10.50 -12.77 -13.55
CA GLU A 87 -11.17 -14.07 -13.73
C GLU A 87 -11.31 -14.85 -12.41
N SER A 88 -10.68 -14.37 -11.34
CA SER A 88 -10.71 -14.99 -10.01
C SER A 88 -10.80 -13.94 -8.92
N PHE A 89 -11.24 -14.35 -7.73
CA PHE A 89 -11.21 -13.48 -6.55
C PHE A 89 -9.77 -13.15 -6.11
N ALA A 90 -8.79 -14.02 -6.42
CA ALA A 90 -7.38 -13.71 -6.18
C ALA A 90 -6.93 -12.45 -6.94
N SER A 91 -7.32 -12.29 -8.22
CA SER A 91 -7.01 -11.07 -9.00
C SER A 91 -7.68 -9.82 -8.41
N VAL A 92 -8.85 -9.96 -7.78
CA VAL A 92 -9.53 -8.87 -7.06
C VAL A 92 -8.71 -8.47 -5.83
N LEU A 93 -8.27 -9.46 -5.04
CA LEU A 93 -7.42 -9.25 -3.87
C LEU A 93 -6.07 -8.64 -4.22
N ASP A 94 -5.46 -9.04 -5.34
CA ASP A 94 -4.21 -8.46 -5.82
C ASP A 94 -4.36 -6.96 -6.09
N LEU A 95 -5.43 -6.53 -6.77
CA LEU A 95 -5.67 -5.10 -6.99
C LEU A 95 -6.01 -4.38 -5.68
N MET A 96 -6.81 -4.98 -4.79
CA MET A 96 -7.12 -4.40 -3.48
C MET A 96 -5.86 -4.19 -2.64
N ALA A 97 -5.01 -5.21 -2.53
CA ALA A 97 -3.74 -5.15 -1.82
C ALA A 97 -2.79 -4.12 -2.44
N PHE A 98 -2.71 -4.05 -3.77
CA PHE A 98 -1.96 -3.02 -4.46
C PHE A 98 -2.47 -1.61 -4.12
N CYS A 99 -3.77 -1.38 -4.20
CA CYS A 99 -4.36 -0.08 -3.86
C CYS A 99 -4.10 0.30 -2.40
N ASN A 100 -4.21 -0.65 -1.47
CA ASN A 100 -3.89 -0.42 -0.06
C ASN A 100 -2.42 -0.04 0.12
N LEU A 101 -1.49 -0.74 -0.55
CA LEU A 101 -0.07 -0.40 -0.56
C LEU A 101 0.17 1.03 -1.08
N ILE A 102 -0.55 1.46 -2.12
CA ILE A 102 -0.46 2.83 -2.64
C ILE A 102 -1.04 3.86 -1.66
N ILE A 103 -2.13 3.54 -0.96
CA ILE A 103 -2.70 4.40 0.08
C ILE A 103 -1.66 4.62 1.19
N PHE A 104 -1.02 3.53 1.63
CA PHE A 104 0.05 3.54 2.64
C PHE A 104 1.43 3.96 2.11
N ILE A 105 1.55 4.47 0.88
CA ILE A 105 2.87 4.70 0.26
C ILE A 105 3.77 5.65 1.07
N ASN A 106 3.22 6.72 1.66
CA ASN A 106 3.96 7.61 2.56
C ASN A 106 4.24 6.95 3.90
N VAL A 107 3.28 6.19 4.44
CA VAL A 107 3.41 5.49 5.73
C VAL A 107 4.61 4.55 5.70
N LEU A 108 4.87 3.95 4.53
CA LEU A 108 5.97 3.01 4.31
C LEU A 108 7.21 3.68 3.66
N ASP A 109 7.34 5.01 3.69
CA ASP A 109 8.54 5.71 3.22
C ASP A 109 9.42 6.13 4.40
N PHE A 110 10.69 5.71 4.39
CA PHE A 110 11.66 6.09 5.41
C PHE A 110 11.79 7.61 5.55
N GLN A 111 11.65 8.34 4.45
CA GLN A 111 11.77 9.80 4.42
C GLN A 111 10.62 10.52 5.15
N THR A 112 9.48 9.87 5.33
CA THR A 112 8.32 10.40 6.07
C THR A 112 8.66 10.64 7.54
N TYR A 113 9.58 9.84 8.09
CA TYR A 113 9.95 9.88 9.52
C TYR A 113 11.25 10.64 9.78
N MET A 114 11.76 11.33 8.75
CA MET A 114 12.99 12.08 8.79
C MET A 114 12.69 13.56 8.53
N PHE A 115 13.38 14.45 9.24
CA PHE A 115 13.34 15.90 9.01
C PHE A 115 14.43 16.35 8.02
N ASN A 116 15.62 15.76 8.14
CA ASN A 116 16.68 15.84 7.14
C ASN A 116 17.43 14.50 7.10
N LYS A 117 18.55 14.42 6.38
CA LYS A 117 19.35 13.18 6.28
C LYS A 117 19.83 12.63 7.64
N TYR A 118 19.88 13.47 8.67
CA TYR A 118 20.50 13.15 9.97
C TYR A 118 19.49 13.13 11.12
N ILE A 119 18.48 14.00 11.09
CA ILE A 119 17.54 14.24 12.19
C ILE A 119 16.22 13.52 11.89
N ALA A 120 15.80 12.67 12.82
CA ALA A 120 14.52 12.00 12.77
C ALA A 120 13.41 12.90 13.32
N VAL A 121 12.17 12.70 12.86
CA VAL A 121 10.99 13.49 13.29
C VAL A 121 10.72 13.35 14.79
N ASN A 122 11.05 12.19 15.38
CA ASN A 122 10.91 11.94 16.81
C ASN A 122 12.07 12.48 17.67
N ASP A 123 13.10 13.10 17.06
CA ASP A 123 14.28 13.60 17.77
C ASP A 123 14.08 15.04 18.28
N ILE A 124 13.12 15.18 19.20
CA ILE A 124 12.60 16.47 19.70
C ILE A 124 13.70 17.36 20.28
N LYS A 125 14.76 16.78 20.87
CA LYS A 125 15.87 17.53 21.49
C LYS A 125 16.66 18.38 20.48
N HIS A 126 16.68 17.97 19.23
CA HIS A 126 17.40 18.65 18.16
C HIS A 126 16.50 19.53 17.28
N LEU A 127 15.21 19.69 17.64
CA LEU A 127 14.23 20.48 16.91
C LEU A 127 13.86 21.76 17.69
N SER A 128 13.77 22.88 16.97
CA SER A 128 13.19 24.12 17.53
C SER A 128 11.67 24.00 17.64
N GLN A 129 11.06 24.84 18.49
CA GLN A 129 9.61 24.87 18.67
C GLN A 129 8.85 25.16 17.35
N GLU A 130 9.37 26.07 16.52
CA GLU A 130 8.83 26.37 15.18
C GLU A 130 8.82 25.13 14.28
N ARG A 131 9.87 24.29 14.36
CA ARG A 131 9.97 23.07 13.57
C ARG A 131 9.00 22.00 14.04
N LEU A 132 8.82 21.86 15.35
CA LEU A 132 7.82 20.95 15.92
C LEU A 132 6.41 21.36 15.47
N ALA A 133 6.08 22.66 15.57
CA ALA A 133 4.82 23.18 15.07
C ALA A 133 4.63 22.92 13.56
N ALA A 134 5.68 23.08 12.75
CA ALA A 134 5.61 22.79 11.32
C ALA A 134 5.41 21.30 11.01
N ILE A 135 6.03 20.40 11.77
CA ILE A 135 5.81 18.95 11.66
C ILE A 135 4.35 18.61 11.97
N GLU A 136 3.84 19.15 13.08
CA GLU A 136 2.48 18.87 13.56
C GLU A 136 1.42 19.40 12.59
N ALA A 137 1.56 20.64 12.14
CA ALA A 137 0.57 21.32 11.31
C ALA A 137 0.62 20.93 9.82
N PHE A 138 1.80 20.64 9.26
CA PHE A 138 1.99 20.50 7.81
C PHE A 138 2.65 19.18 7.39
N ASP A 139 2.77 18.23 8.31
CA ASP A 139 3.50 16.98 8.10
C ASP A 139 4.87 17.19 7.43
N HIS A 140 5.63 18.13 7.97
CA HIS A 140 6.93 18.51 7.41
C HIS A 140 7.95 17.37 7.61
N ASN A 141 8.48 16.83 6.50
CA ASN A 141 9.41 15.71 6.48
C ASN A 141 10.29 15.75 5.21
N THR A 142 11.23 14.82 5.07
CA THR A 142 12.21 14.81 3.96
C THR A 142 11.68 14.36 2.61
N VAL A 143 10.45 13.87 2.51
CA VAL A 143 9.89 13.44 1.22
C VAL A 143 9.88 14.63 0.27
N PRO A 144 10.56 14.57 -0.89
CA PRO A 144 10.64 15.68 -1.82
C PRO A 144 9.24 16.14 -2.27
N PRO A 145 8.99 17.46 -2.42
CA PRO A 145 7.67 17.96 -2.83
C PRO A 145 7.14 17.31 -4.12
N LYS A 146 8.02 17.04 -5.09
CA LYS A 146 7.67 16.34 -6.32
C LYS A 146 7.16 14.92 -6.08
N ASP A 147 7.76 14.20 -5.13
CA ASP A 147 7.35 12.84 -4.80
C ASP A 147 6.08 12.86 -3.95
N ARG A 148 5.89 13.85 -3.08
CA ARG A 148 4.59 14.08 -2.39
C ARG A 148 3.44 14.25 -3.38
N MET A 149 3.62 15.06 -4.42
CA MET A 149 2.61 15.22 -5.48
C MET A 149 2.33 13.92 -6.23
N ARG A 150 3.36 13.10 -6.48
CA ARG A 150 3.20 11.78 -7.11
C ARG A 150 2.42 10.83 -6.21
N TYR A 151 2.72 10.83 -4.92
CA TYR A 151 2.03 10.02 -3.92
C TYR A 151 0.55 10.42 -3.82
N GLN A 152 0.25 11.72 -3.74
CA GLN A 152 -1.12 12.24 -3.76
C GLN A 152 -1.88 11.80 -5.03
N ASN A 153 -1.28 11.96 -6.21
CA ASN A 153 -1.90 11.52 -7.45
C ASN A 153 -2.12 10.00 -7.50
N ALA A 154 -1.14 9.21 -7.06
CA ALA A 154 -1.24 7.75 -7.03
C ALA A 154 -2.33 7.28 -6.05
N ARG A 155 -2.49 7.95 -4.89
CA ARG A 155 -3.58 7.68 -3.95
C ARG A 155 -4.95 7.94 -4.58
N GLY A 156 -5.12 9.07 -5.25
CA GLY A 156 -6.36 9.36 -5.99
C GLY A 156 -6.66 8.29 -7.05
N GLN A 157 -5.64 7.82 -7.76
CA GLN A 157 -5.77 6.71 -8.70
C GLN A 157 -6.15 5.39 -8.01
N ALA A 158 -5.61 5.10 -6.82
CA ALA A 158 -5.97 3.91 -6.05
C ALA A 158 -7.44 3.90 -5.64
N TYR A 159 -7.98 5.01 -5.13
CA TYR A 159 -9.40 5.13 -4.83
C TYR A 159 -10.28 4.96 -6.08
N ALA A 160 -9.89 5.58 -7.21
CA ALA A 160 -10.62 5.42 -8.47
C ALA A 160 -10.54 3.97 -9.01
N LEU A 161 -9.43 3.27 -8.79
CA LEU A 161 -9.27 1.86 -9.15
C LEU A 161 -10.17 0.96 -8.29
N ILE A 162 -10.30 1.23 -7.00
CA ILE A 162 -11.22 0.49 -6.10
C ILE A 162 -12.68 0.70 -6.52
N ASP A 163 -13.08 1.96 -6.78
CA ASP A 163 -14.44 2.26 -7.29
C ASP A 163 -14.72 1.53 -8.60
N TRP A 164 -13.75 1.57 -9.53
CA TRP A 164 -13.86 0.86 -10.79
C TRP A 164 -13.93 -0.66 -10.60
N LEU A 165 -13.13 -1.24 -9.69
CA LEU A 165 -13.08 -2.68 -9.44
C LEU A 165 -14.47 -3.20 -9.03
N PHE A 166 -15.09 -2.57 -8.04
CA PHE A 166 -16.39 -3.03 -7.54
C PHE A 166 -17.57 -2.78 -8.49
N LYS A 167 -17.40 -1.86 -9.45
CA LYS A 167 -18.37 -1.66 -10.53
C LYS A 167 -18.11 -2.56 -11.74
N SER A 168 -16.91 -3.11 -11.90
CA SER A 168 -16.50 -3.92 -13.07
C SER A 168 -16.48 -5.42 -12.81
N VAL A 169 -16.71 -5.85 -11.56
CA VAL A 169 -16.65 -7.25 -11.15
C VAL A 169 -17.93 -7.64 -10.38
N ASP A 170 -18.45 -8.81 -10.66
CA ASP A 170 -19.46 -9.48 -9.84
C ASP A 170 -18.76 -10.38 -8.83
N ILE A 171 -19.07 -10.19 -7.55
CA ILE A 171 -18.53 -10.97 -6.44
C ILE A 171 -19.70 -11.75 -5.83
N ILE A 172 -19.55 -13.07 -5.73
CA ILE A 172 -20.53 -13.98 -5.14
C ILE A 172 -19.92 -14.54 -3.86
N ASP A 173 -20.66 -14.43 -2.76
CA ASP A 173 -20.37 -15.13 -1.52
C ASP A 173 -20.83 -16.58 -1.65
N LEU A 174 -19.91 -17.54 -1.54
CA LEU A 174 -20.19 -18.96 -1.75
C LEU A 174 -20.96 -19.59 -0.58
N ASP A 175 -20.92 -18.99 0.62
CA ASP A 175 -21.65 -19.52 1.78
C ASP A 175 -23.16 -19.25 1.65
N THR A 176 -23.52 -18.06 1.16
CA THR A 176 -24.91 -17.66 0.94
C THR A 176 -25.39 -17.90 -0.49
N ASN A 177 -24.45 -18.12 -1.41
CA ASN A 177 -24.66 -18.16 -2.86
C ASN A 177 -25.37 -16.91 -3.40
N GLN A 178 -25.14 -15.75 -2.76
CA GLN A 178 -25.70 -14.46 -3.15
C GLN A 178 -24.61 -13.48 -3.62
N PRO A 179 -24.96 -12.52 -4.51
CA PRO A 179 -24.07 -11.42 -4.83
C PRO A 179 -23.75 -10.58 -3.58
N VAL A 180 -22.50 -10.14 -3.46
CA VAL A 180 -22.11 -9.15 -2.44
C VAL A 180 -22.64 -7.79 -2.89
N GLU A 181 -23.62 -7.24 -2.17
CA GLU A 181 -24.31 -5.99 -2.54
C GLU A 181 -23.39 -4.77 -2.44
N ASP A 182 -22.68 -4.62 -1.32
CA ASP A 182 -21.72 -3.52 -1.09
C ASP A 182 -20.33 -4.06 -0.76
N PRO A 183 -19.55 -4.48 -1.77
CA PRO A 183 -18.21 -5.02 -1.56
C PRO A 183 -17.21 -3.96 -1.08
N CYS A 184 -17.49 -2.66 -1.25
CA CYS A 184 -16.65 -1.61 -0.71
C CYS A 184 -16.69 -1.67 0.82
N THR A 185 -17.88 -1.56 1.41
CA THR A 185 -18.06 -1.56 2.87
C THR A 185 -17.87 -2.93 3.49
N SER A 186 -18.28 -4.01 2.82
CA SER A 186 -18.21 -5.36 3.40
C SER A 186 -16.86 -6.06 3.24
N LEU A 187 -16.06 -5.71 2.22
CA LEU A 187 -14.79 -6.40 1.94
C LEU A 187 -13.58 -5.47 2.07
N TRP A 188 -13.57 -4.35 1.35
CA TRP A 188 -12.36 -3.52 1.27
C TRP A 188 -12.12 -2.65 2.50
N ILE A 189 -13.15 -2.00 3.04
CA ILE A 189 -13.02 -1.19 4.26
C ILE A 189 -12.47 -2.03 5.43
N PRO A 190 -13.02 -3.22 5.75
CA PRO A 190 -12.45 -4.08 6.78
C PRO A 190 -11.01 -4.48 6.46
N TYR A 191 -10.71 -4.78 5.20
CA TYR A 191 -9.37 -5.22 4.82
C TYR A 191 -8.30 -4.13 4.99
N ILE A 192 -8.55 -2.90 4.52
CA ILE A 192 -7.59 -1.81 4.69
C ILE A 192 -7.46 -1.38 6.16
N ALA A 193 -8.55 -1.42 6.92
CA ALA A 193 -8.54 -1.13 8.36
C ALA A 193 -7.74 -2.18 9.14
N GLN A 194 -7.93 -3.46 8.82
CA GLN A 194 -7.14 -4.56 9.39
C GLN A 194 -5.65 -4.37 9.10
N GLN A 195 -5.28 -4.02 7.88
CA GLN A 195 -3.88 -3.76 7.52
C GLN A 195 -3.29 -2.55 8.25
N ALA A 196 -4.06 -1.48 8.43
CA ALA A 196 -3.65 -0.32 9.21
C ALA A 196 -3.32 -0.72 10.66
N SER A 197 -4.17 -1.54 11.28
CA SER A 197 -3.93 -2.08 12.61
C SER A 197 -2.69 -2.98 12.67
N ALA A 198 -2.57 -3.90 11.71
CA ALA A 198 -1.47 -4.86 11.65
C ALA A 198 -0.10 -4.15 11.49
N LEU A 199 -0.04 -3.03 10.76
CA LEU A 199 1.16 -2.20 10.68
C LEU A 199 1.61 -1.72 12.07
N LEU A 200 0.67 -1.21 12.87
CA LEU A 200 0.96 -0.67 14.20
C LEU A 200 1.33 -1.78 15.18
N VAL A 201 0.58 -2.88 15.19
CA VAL A 201 0.88 -4.04 16.06
C VAL A 201 2.24 -4.62 15.73
N TYR A 202 2.57 -4.78 14.44
CA TYR A 202 3.88 -5.27 14.04
C TYR A 202 4.99 -4.32 14.52
N LYS A 203 4.81 -3.01 14.34
CA LYS A 203 5.79 -2.04 14.83
C LYS A 203 5.99 -2.09 16.34
N ASN A 204 4.92 -2.26 17.11
CA ASN A 204 4.98 -2.44 18.57
C ASN A 204 5.81 -3.68 18.94
N LYS A 205 5.53 -4.83 18.32
CA LYS A 205 6.28 -6.08 18.55
C LYS A 205 7.76 -5.93 18.20
N ALA A 206 8.07 -5.32 17.05
CA ALA A 206 9.44 -5.09 16.63
C ALA A 206 10.23 -4.22 17.63
N GLU A 207 9.60 -3.19 18.23
CA GLU A 207 10.25 -2.37 19.27
C GLU A 207 10.41 -3.10 20.60
N GLN A 208 9.42 -3.90 21.01
CA GLN A 208 9.53 -4.75 22.21
C GLN A 208 10.71 -5.71 22.08
N ASP A 209 10.92 -6.27 20.88
CA ASP A 209 12.03 -7.16 20.55
C ASP A 209 13.36 -6.41 20.27
N LYS A 210 13.37 -5.08 20.40
CA LYS A 210 14.53 -4.20 20.15
C LYS A 210 15.12 -4.35 18.74
N LEU A 211 14.28 -4.71 17.78
CA LEU A 211 14.65 -4.78 16.38
C LEU A 211 14.71 -3.37 15.79
N LYS A 212 15.75 -3.10 15.02
CA LYS A 212 15.89 -1.82 14.32
C LYS A 212 14.93 -1.79 13.14
N GLY A 213 14.22 -0.68 12.98
CA GLY A 213 13.37 -0.41 11.82
C GLY A 213 13.71 0.94 11.19
N ALA A 214 12.80 1.45 10.37
CA ALA A 214 12.94 2.79 9.79
C ALA A 214 13.26 3.85 10.86
N LYS A 215 14.36 4.59 10.66
CA LYS A 215 14.80 5.63 11.59
C LYS A 215 13.70 6.67 11.78
N GLY A 216 13.39 6.99 13.03
CA GLY A 216 12.36 7.96 13.38
C GLY A 216 10.93 7.43 13.40
N CYS A 217 10.69 6.23 12.87
CA CYS A 217 9.39 5.58 12.92
C CYS A 217 9.25 4.89 14.28
N THR A 218 8.59 5.53 15.24
CA THR A 218 8.06 4.92 16.47
C THR A 218 6.59 4.53 16.27
N PRO A 219 5.99 3.71 17.16
CA PRO A 219 4.56 3.42 17.13
C PRO A 219 3.70 4.69 17.11
N ALA A 220 4.07 5.69 17.89
CA ALA A 220 3.34 6.97 17.94
C ALA A 220 3.40 7.70 16.60
N THR A 221 4.59 7.83 15.99
CA THR A 221 4.71 8.50 14.69
C THR A 221 4.07 7.69 13.56
N LEU A 222 4.16 6.35 13.62
CA LEU A 222 3.53 5.46 12.64
C LEU A 222 2.01 5.58 12.72
N LYS A 223 1.43 5.51 13.92
CA LYS A 223 0.00 5.72 14.15
C LYS A 223 -0.45 7.06 13.58
N ARG A 224 0.29 8.14 13.86
CA ARG A 224 -0.01 9.46 13.27
C ARG A 224 -0.05 9.41 11.74
N GLN A 225 0.96 8.83 11.09
CA GLN A 225 1.01 8.75 9.62
C GLN A 225 -0.12 7.90 9.03
N ILE A 226 -0.50 6.82 9.70
CA ILE A 226 -1.67 6.01 9.32
C ILE A 226 -2.94 6.86 9.38
N LEU A 227 -3.20 7.55 10.50
CA LEU A 227 -4.42 8.35 10.67
C LEU A 227 -4.50 9.52 9.68
N LEU A 228 -3.37 10.19 9.40
CA LEU A 228 -3.31 11.24 8.38
C LEU A 228 -3.69 10.75 6.97
N CYS A 229 -3.60 9.45 6.67
CA CYS A 229 -4.06 8.92 5.39
C CYS A 229 -5.57 8.88 5.24
N PHE A 230 -6.31 8.91 6.36
CA PHE A 230 -7.76 8.70 6.40
C PHE A 230 -8.53 9.85 7.04
N GLN A 231 -7.85 10.86 7.56
CA GLN A 231 -8.46 12.02 8.21
C GLN A 231 -9.52 12.68 7.29
N GLY A 232 -10.73 12.85 7.82
CA GLY A 232 -11.87 13.44 7.11
C GLY A 232 -12.50 12.54 6.05
N SER A 233 -12.13 11.25 6.00
CA SER A 233 -12.70 10.27 5.05
C SER A 233 -13.63 9.28 5.74
N TYR A 234 -14.45 8.58 4.95
CA TYR A 234 -15.31 7.49 5.45
C TYR A 234 -14.54 6.26 5.98
N LEU A 235 -13.21 6.22 5.79
CA LEU A 235 -12.34 5.17 6.32
C LEU A 235 -11.81 5.50 7.74
N GLU A 236 -11.95 6.73 8.21
CA GLU A 236 -11.36 7.18 9.48
C GLU A 236 -11.86 6.35 10.68
N GLU A 237 -13.18 6.21 10.83
CA GLU A 237 -13.78 5.46 11.94
C GLU A 237 -13.42 3.96 11.88
N PRO A 238 -13.61 3.23 10.74
CA PRO A 238 -13.20 1.83 10.65
C PRO A 238 -11.73 1.59 10.96
N VAL A 239 -10.83 2.45 10.48
CA VAL A 239 -9.39 2.33 10.72
C VAL A 239 -9.07 2.54 12.20
N ASN A 240 -9.65 3.56 12.85
CA ASN A 240 -9.47 3.77 14.29
C ASN A 240 -9.97 2.57 15.10
N ALA A 241 -11.17 2.06 14.79
CA ALA A 241 -11.73 0.89 15.47
C ALA A 241 -10.85 -0.36 15.31
N ALA A 242 -10.32 -0.61 14.10
CA ALA A 242 -9.41 -1.73 13.88
C ALA A 242 -8.08 -1.57 14.64
N ILE A 243 -7.54 -0.35 14.73
CA ILE A 243 -6.34 -0.05 15.52
C ILE A 243 -6.58 -0.31 17.01
N GLU A 244 -7.75 0.07 17.55
CA GLU A 244 -8.14 -0.20 18.94
C GLU A 244 -8.34 -1.69 19.21
N ALA A 245 -8.81 -2.44 18.20
CA ALA A 245 -8.99 -3.89 18.26
C ALA A 245 -7.67 -4.69 18.07
N GLU A 246 -6.55 -4.02 17.79
CA GLU A 246 -5.22 -4.64 17.61
C GLU A 246 -5.20 -5.82 16.62
N CYS A 247 -5.91 -5.71 15.49
CA CYS A 247 -5.87 -6.74 14.44
C CYS A 247 -4.45 -6.93 13.88
N GLU A 248 -3.95 -8.18 13.88
CA GLU A 248 -2.54 -8.46 13.53
C GLU A 248 -2.31 -8.99 12.10
N VAL A 249 -3.38 -9.22 11.34
CA VAL A 249 -3.32 -9.95 10.07
C VAL A 249 -3.17 -8.99 8.90
N PHE A 250 -2.21 -9.22 7.99
CA PHE A 250 -2.04 -8.43 6.77
C PHE A 250 -2.82 -8.96 5.56
N THR A 251 -3.16 -10.24 5.57
CA THR A 251 -3.84 -10.93 4.47
C THR A 251 -5.36 -10.81 4.59
N PHE A 252 -6.04 -10.91 3.45
CA PHE A 252 -7.50 -10.95 3.44
C PHE A 252 -8.00 -12.21 4.16
N LEU A 253 -9.05 -12.08 4.98
CA LEU A 253 -9.63 -13.20 5.71
C LEU A 253 -10.58 -13.98 4.79
N GLU A 254 -10.50 -15.31 4.83
CA GLU A 254 -11.40 -16.21 4.08
C GLU A 254 -11.48 -15.94 2.56
N PRO A 255 -10.34 -15.82 1.83
CA PRO A 255 -10.37 -15.52 0.41
C PRO A 255 -11.09 -16.58 -0.44
N HIS A 256 -11.18 -17.82 0.06
CA HIS A 256 -11.84 -18.93 -0.60
C HIS A 256 -13.38 -18.86 -0.54
N ARG A 257 -13.94 -17.99 0.32
CA ARG A 257 -15.38 -17.77 0.45
C ARG A 257 -15.98 -17.06 -0.76
N TYR A 258 -15.17 -16.34 -1.53
CA TYR A 258 -15.66 -15.49 -2.60
C TYR A 258 -15.24 -15.98 -3.98
N LYS A 259 -16.16 -15.85 -4.93
CA LYS A 259 -15.87 -15.98 -6.36
C LYS A 259 -16.08 -14.63 -7.04
N ALA A 260 -15.18 -14.28 -7.95
CA ALA A 260 -15.30 -13.09 -8.77
C ALA A 260 -15.45 -13.44 -10.24
N THR A 261 -16.18 -12.63 -10.99
CA THR A 261 -16.24 -12.70 -12.45
C THR A 261 -16.28 -11.30 -13.03
N ARG A 262 -15.42 -11.03 -14.01
CA ARG A 262 -15.37 -9.75 -14.70
C ARG A 262 -16.64 -9.51 -15.53
N ARG A 263 -17.15 -8.28 -15.46
CA ARG A 263 -18.26 -7.81 -16.28
C ARG A 263 -17.79 -7.21 -17.61
N ASN A 264 -18.66 -7.25 -18.61
CA ASN A 264 -18.43 -6.55 -19.89
C ASN A 264 -18.70 -5.04 -19.77
N ASP A 265 -19.60 -4.68 -18.86
CA ASP A 265 -20.12 -3.34 -18.58
C ASP A 265 -20.01 -3.00 -17.08
N LEU A 266 -19.93 -1.70 -16.77
CA LEU A 266 -19.92 -1.23 -15.39
C LEU A 266 -21.33 -1.27 -14.80
N LYS A 267 -21.48 -1.71 -13.54
CA LYS A 267 -22.75 -1.70 -12.80
C LYS A 267 -23.37 -0.30 -12.69
N SER A 268 -22.54 0.73 -12.61
CA SER A 268 -22.94 2.12 -12.50
C SER A 268 -21.82 3.05 -12.99
N ALA A 269 -22.13 4.35 -13.14
CA ALA A 269 -21.13 5.35 -13.48
C ALA A 269 -20.06 5.43 -12.38
N LEU A 270 -18.80 5.67 -12.77
CA LEU A 270 -17.71 5.90 -11.81
C LEU A 270 -18.00 7.17 -11.00
N HIS A 271 -17.60 7.17 -9.73
CA HIS A 271 -17.71 8.37 -8.92
C HIS A 271 -16.83 9.46 -9.52
N GLU A 272 -17.36 10.68 -9.64
CA GLU A 272 -16.53 11.85 -9.86
C GLU A 272 -15.75 12.10 -8.57
N PHE A 273 -14.58 11.49 -8.46
CA PHE A 273 -13.60 11.92 -7.48
C PHE A 273 -13.13 13.30 -7.92
N ILE A 274 -13.84 14.33 -7.44
CA ILE A 274 -13.28 15.67 -7.39
C ILE A 274 -12.06 15.51 -6.50
N LEU A 275 -10.86 15.55 -7.09
CA LEU A 275 -9.62 15.75 -6.37
C LEU A 275 -9.72 17.15 -5.73
N SER A 276 -10.46 17.27 -4.64
CA SER A 276 -10.40 18.41 -3.75
C SER A 276 -9.04 18.33 -3.07
N PHE A 277 -8.04 18.87 -3.77
CA PHE A 277 -6.70 19.10 -3.26
C PHE A 277 -6.78 20.12 -2.13
N TYR A 278 -6.96 19.64 -0.90
CA TYR A 278 -6.57 20.35 0.31
C TYR A 278 -6.10 19.32 1.32
N ILE A 279 -4.78 19.13 1.38
CA ILE A 279 -3.86 19.17 2.54
C ILE A 279 -2.44 18.98 1.99
#